data_AF-A0A929S968-F1
#
_entry.id   AF-A0A929S968-F1
#
_cell.length_a   1.000
_cell.length_b   1.000
_cell.length_c   1.000
_cell.angle_alpha   90.00
_cell.angle_beta   90.00
_cell.angle_gamma   90.00
#
_symmetry.space_group_name_H-M   'P 1'
#
loop_
_entity.id
_entity.type
_entity.pdbx_description
1 polymer ?
#
loop_
_entity_poly.entity_id
_entity_poly.type
_entity_poly.pdbx_seq_one_letter_code
_entity_poly.pdbx_strand_id
1 'polypeptide(L)'
;MAKTLAEIKQDVYRLIEEYEPNAIGYTSDDDYKNKFNISTNIIMNELDKLTSHVTMEEMSVEAGNEINLLEDLDNFRLLKKIEGVPYKIVDQYVTFLEKGNVKIYYYRFLKQINSDTEDSFKINMDSQTLDALEFGVAYQVLINDVSSNYGAYFKARYEELKNGLDPRSTQGTFYIEDGVD
;
A
#
# COMPACT_ATOMS: atom_id res chain seq x y z
N MET A 1 9.97 -6.18 -2.13
CA MET A 1 10.02 -7.35 -1.23
C MET A 1 8.91 -7.16 -0.22
N ALA A 2 8.14 -8.20 0.14
CA ALA A 2 7.05 -8.06 1.10
C ALA A 2 7.53 -8.38 2.53
N LYS A 3 7.09 -7.60 3.52
CA LYS A 3 7.24 -7.93 4.96
C LYS A 3 5.90 -8.37 5.53
N THR A 4 5.93 -9.29 6.48
CA THR A 4 4.77 -9.69 7.26
C THR A 4 4.43 -8.64 8.31
N LEU A 5 3.18 -8.61 8.78
CA LEU A 5 2.76 -7.74 9.86
C LEU A 5 3.55 -8.00 11.15
N ALA A 6 3.90 -9.26 11.44
CA ALA A 6 4.78 -9.60 12.56
C ALA A 6 6.17 -8.97 12.42
N GLU A 7 6.80 -9.02 11.25
CA GLU A 7 8.11 -8.41 11.03
C GLU A 7 8.05 -6.90 11.24
N ILE A 8 7.03 -6.22 10.70
CA ILE A 8 6.83 -4.78 10.89
C ILE A 8 6.61 -4.43 12.37
N LYS A 9 5.80 -5.20 13.10
CA LYS A 9 5.63 -5.03 14.56
C LYS A 9 6.95 -5.13 15.31
N GLN A 10 7.72 -6.19 15.04
CA GLN A 10 8.99 -6.43 15.71
C GLN A 10 10.01 -5.32 15.40
N ASP A 11 10.13 -4.92 14.14
CA ASP A 11 11.08 -3.88 13.71
C ASP A 11 10.70 -2.53 14.32
N VAL A 12 9.43 -2.14 14.28
CA VAL A 12 8.95 -0.88 14.88
C VAL A 12 9.14 -0.89 16.40
N TYR A 13 8.75 -1.96 17.10
CA TYR A 13 8.94 -2.01 18.55
C TYR A 13 10.41 -2.03 18.95
N ARG A 14 11.32 -2.59 18.13
CA ARG A 14 12.76 -2.47 18.36
C ARG A 14 13.24 -1.04 18.15
N LEU A 15 12.74 -0.34 17.12
CA LEU A 15 13.10 1.04 16.84
C LEU A 15 12.74 1.98 18.01
N ILE A 16 11.60 1.75 18.66
CA ILE A 16 11.14 2.58 19.78
C ILE A 16 11.57 2.01 21.15
N GLU A 17 12.39 0.97 21.18
CA GLU A 17 12.91 0.32 22.40
C GLU A 17 11.84 -0.37 23.29
N GLU A 18 10.72 -0.79 22.70
CA GLU A 18 9.56 -1.39 23.39
C GLU A 18 9.33 -2.87 23.02
N TYR A 19 10.31 -3.47 22.35
CA TYR A 19 10.21 -4.85 21.87
C TYR A 19 10.42 -5.86 22.98
N GLU A 20 9.39 -6.69 23.19
CA GLU A 20 9.43 -7.82 24.11
C GLU A 20 9.14 -9.13 23.37
N PRO A 21 10.15 -9.98 23.10
CA PRO A 21 10.01 -11.14 22.21
C PRO A 21 9.03 -12.19 22.72
N ASN A 22 8.82 -12.26 24.04
CA ASN A 22 7.95 -13.24 24.69
C ASN A 22 6.56 -12.68 25.03
N ALA A 23 6.32 -11.39 24.79
CA ALA A 23 5.03 -10.77 25.06
C ALA A 23 4.04 -11.04 23.92
N ILE A 24 2.75 -11.23 24.27
CA ILE A 24 1.69 -11.32 23.27
C ILE A 24 1.60 -9.97 22.54
N GLY A 25 1.78 -10.00 21.21
CA GLY A 25 1.82 -8.79 20.40
C GLY A 25 3.17 -8.06 20.42
N TYR A 26 4.25 -8.68 20.93
CA TYR A 26 5.63 -8.20 20.87
C TYR A 26 5.98 -6.96 21.71
N THR A 27 5.12 -6.55 22.63
CA THR A 27 5.35 -5.49 23.61
C THR A 27 4.50 -5.76 24.87
N SER A 28 4.87 -5.24 26.04
CA SER A 28 4.01 -5.28 27.23
C SER A 28 3.04 -4.09 27.30
N ASP A 29 3.29 -3.03 26.52
CA ASP A 29 2.47 -1.82 26.51
C ASP A 29 1.19 -2.04 25.68
N ASP A 30 0.05 -2.03 26.36
CA ASP A 30 -1.25 -2.23 25.72
C ASP A 30 -1.68 -1.04 24.85
N ASP A 31 -1.23 0.18 25.15
CA ASP A 31 -1.52 1.36 24.33
C ASP A 31 -0.84 1.23 22.96
N TYR A 32 0.42 0.78 22.95
CA TYR A 32 1.15 0.52 21.71
C TYR A 32 0.54 -0.61 20.89
N LYS A 33 0.07 -1.69 21.52
CA LYS A 33 -0.66 -2.77 20.81
C LYS A 33 -1.91 -2.25 20.14
N ASN A 34 -2.71 -1.46 20.87
CA ASN A 34 -4.00 -0.97 20.40
C ASN A 34 -3.86 0.04 19.26
N LYS A 35 -2.79 0.83 19.26
CA LYS A 35 -2.50 1.82 18.22
C LYS A 35 -1.88 1.22 16.96
N PHE A 36 -1.13 0.12 17.08
CA PHE A 36 -0.23 -0.35 16.02
C PHE A 36 -0.89 -0.50 14.65
N ASN A 37 -2.01 -1.23 14.58
CA ASN A 37 -2.69 -1.52 13.32
C ASN A 37 -3.25 -0.25 12.67
N ILE A 38 -3.79 0.67 13.49
CA ILE A 38 -4.31 1.96 13.03
C ILE A 38 -3.16 2.84 12.52
N SER A 39 -2.07 2.95 13.28
CA SER A 39 -0.85 3.67 12.88
C SER A 39 -0.27 3.14 11.57
N THR A 40 -0.24 1.81 11.43
CA THR A 40 0.20 1.13 10.19
C THR A 40 -0.68 1.51 9.03
N ASN A 41 -2.01 1.40 9.14
CA ASN A 41 -2.92 1.79 8.08
C ASN A 41 -2.78 3.25 7.66
N ILE A 42 -2.62 4.18 8.62
CA ILE A 42 -2.47 5.61 8.32
C ILE A 42 -1.26 5.85 7.42
N ILE A 43 -0.09 5.34 7.81
CA ILE A 43 1.16 5.55 7.08
C ILE A 43 1.17 4.76 5.78
N MET A 44 0.70 3.53 5.82
CA MET A 44 0.60 2.67 4.64
C MET A 44 -0.26 3.33 3.54
N ASN A 45 -1.40 3.92 3.91
CA ASN A 45 -2.27 4.62 2.96
C ASN A 45 -1.68 5.95 2.46
N GLU A 46 -0.85 6.62 3.27
CA GLU A 46 -0.13 7.83 2.84
C GLU A 46 0.95 7.49 1.80
N LEU A 47 1.81 6.52 2.13
CA LEU A 47 2.91 6.08 1.28
C LEU A 47 2.40 5.47 -0.03
N ASP A 48 1.34 4.67 0.03
CA ASP A 48 0.73 4.09 -1.17
C ASP A 48 0.33 5.16 -2.19
N LYS A 49 -0.22 6.31 -1.78
CA LYS A 49 -0.55 7.39 -2.75
C LYS A 49 0.66 7.86 -3.55
N LEU A 50 1.86 7.76 -3.00
CA LEU A 50 3.11 8.14 -3.64
C LEU A 50 3.66 7.02 -4.52
N THR A 51 3.54 5.77 -4.07
CA THR A 51 4.24 4.63 -4.68
C THR A 51 3.33 3.60 -5.33
N SER A 52 2.01 3.79 -5.34
CA SER A 52 1.06 2.82 -5.89
C SER A 52 1.39 2.44 -7.32
N HIS A 53 1.14 1.17 -7.63
CA HIS A 53 1.25 0.65 -8.98
C HIS A 53 -0.13 0.35 -9.57
N VAL A 54 -0.17 0.44 -10.89
CA VAL A 54 -1.34 0.05 -11.66
C VAL A 54 -1.45 -1.46 -11.63
N THR A 55 -2.62 -1.95 -11.25
CA THR A 55 -3.01 -3.35 -11.42
C THR A 55 -3.70 -3.53 -12.78
N MET A 56 -3.71 -4.75 -13.29
CA MET A 56 -4.42 -5.11 -14.52
C MET A 56 -5.37 -6.27 -14.22
N GLU A 57 -6.59 -6.15 -14.70
CA GLU A 57 -7.61 -7.19 -14.66
C GLU A 57 -8.15 -7.44 -16.06
N GLU A 58 -8.32 -8.70 -16.42
CA GLU A 58 -8.79 -9.13 -17.74
C GLU A 58 -10.13 -9.85 -17.59
N MET A 59 -11.11 -9.46 -18.39
CA MET A 59 -12.45 -10.07 -18.39
C MET A 59 -13.04 -10.12 -19.81
N SER A 60 -13.90 -11.11 -20.05
CA SER A 60 -14.68 -11.21 -21.29
C SER A 60 -16.01 -10.49 -21.13
N VAL A 61 -16.39 -9.70 -22.13
CA VAL A 61 -17.62 -8.89 -22.13
C VAL A 61 -18.41 -9.10 -23.42
N GLU A 62 -19.72 -8.89 -23.34
CA GLU A 62 -20.63 -8.79 -24.47
C GLU A 62 -21.02 -7.32 -24.71
N ALA A 63 -21.55 -7.03 -25.90
CA ALA A 63 -22.06 -5.70 -26.22
C ALA A 63 -23.23 -5.33 -25.28
N GLY A 64 -23.14 -4.15 -24.66
CA GLY A 64 -24.11 -3.66 -23.67
C GLY A 64 -23.86 -4.15 -22.25
N ASN A 65 -22.82 -4.94 -21.98
CA ASN A 65 -22.42 -5.22 -20.60
C ASN A 65 -21.99 -3.94 -19.89
N GLU A 66 -22.45 -3.79 -18.65
CA GLU A 66 -22.11 -2.69 -17.77
C GLU A 66 -21.46 -3.25 -16.50
N ILE A 67 -20.39 -2.58 -16.05
CA ILE A 67 -19.79 -2.85 -14.75
C ILE A 67 -19.78 -1.56 -13.92
N ASN A 68 -19.88 -1.73 -12.61
CA ASN A 68 -19.65 -0.71 -11.60
C ASN A 68 -18.22 -0.83 -11.08
N LEU A 69 -17.36 0.13 -11.39
CA LEU A 69 -15.96 0.12 -11.02
C LEU A 69 -15.71 0.00 -9.51
N LEU A 70 -16.63 0.49 -8.67
CA LEU A 70 -16.48 0.44 -7.21
C LEU A 70 -16.87 -0.91 -6.61
N GLU A 71 -17.78 -1.64 -7.26
CA GLU A 71 -18.37 -2.88 -6.75
C GLU A 71 -17.74 -4.12 -7.40
N ASP A 72 -17.45 -4.04 -8.70
CA ASP A 72 -17.01 -5.18 -9.50
C ASP A 72 -15.49 -5.35 -9.52
N LEU A 73 -14.71 -4.32 -9.15
CA LEU A 73 -13.26 -4.35 -9.12
C LEU A 73 -12.71 -4.34 -7.69
N ASP A 74 -11.82 -5.28 -7.38
CA ASP A 74 -11.27 -5.45 -6.04
C ASP A 74 -10.51 -4.21 -5.56
N ASN A 75 -10.98 -3.63 -4.45
CA ASN A 75 -10.42 -2.43 -3.81
C ASN A 75 -10.16 -1.27 -4.80
N PHE A 76 -11.04 -1.05 -5.77
CA PHE A 76 -10.85 0.02 -6.75
C PHE A 76 -10.67 1.41 -6.12
N ARG A 77 -9.67 2.15 -6.61
CA ARG A 77 -9.42 3.54 -6.21
C ARG A 77 -9.54 4.51 -7.38
N LEU A 78 -8.84 4.23 -8.48
CA LEU A 78 -8.77 5.15 -9.61
C LEU A 78 -8.50 4.40 -10.91
N LEU A 79 -9.34 4.66 -11.91
CA LEU A 79 -9.16 4.12 -13.25
C LEU A 79 -7.94 4.77 -13.93
N LYS A 80 -7.08 3.96 -14.55
CA LYS A 80 -5.95 4.42 -15.37
C LYS A 80 -6.28 4.37 -16.86
N LYS A 81 -6.73 3.22 -17.35
CA LYS A 81 -7.13 3.01 -18.75
C LYS A 81 -7.93 1.71 -18.91
N ILE A 82 -8.69 1.62 -19.98
CA ILE A 82 -9.36 0.40 -20.43
C ILE A 82 -8.95 0.17 -21.88
N GLU A 83 -8.61 -1.08 -22.21
CA GLU A 83 -8.19 -1.50 -23.55
C GLU A 83 -8.99 -2.74 -24.01
N GLY A 84 -9.06 -2.97 -25.31
CA GLY A 84 -9.62 -4.20 -25.91
C GLY A 84 -10.90 -3.99 -26.71
N VAL A 85 -11.86 -3.22 -26.19
CA VAL A 85 -13.12 -2.91 -26.89
C VAL A 85 -13.53 -1.44 -26.68
N PRO A 86 -14.36 -0.85 -27.56
CA PRO A 86 -14.94 0.47 -27.33
C PRO A 86 -15.89 0.47 -26.11
N TYR A 87 -15.85 1.54 -25.32
CA TYR A 87 -16.65 1.69 -24.10
C TYR A 87 -17.14 3.14 -23.90
N LYS A 88 -18.13 3.31 -23.02
CA LYS A 88 -18.58 4.60 -22.48
C LYS A 88 -18.44 4.58 -20.96
N ILE A 89 -18.06 5.71 -20.38
CA ILE A 89 -17.97 5.87 -18.92
C ILE A 89 -18.90 7.00 -18.49
N VAL A 90 -19.70 6.72 -17.47
CA VAL A 90 -20.49 7.72 -16.73
C VAL A 90 -20.29 7.46 -15.25
N ASP A 91 -19.56 8.36 -14.59
CA ASP A 91 -19.20 8.21 -13.17
C ASP A 91 -18.49 6.87 -12.90
N GLN A 92 -19.02 6.03 -12.00
CA GLN A 92 -18.47 4.69 -11.73
C GLN A 92 -18.87 3.60 -12.75
N TYR A 93 -19.78 3.89 -13.69
CA TYR A 93 -20.32 2.88 -14.60
C TYR A 93 -19.57 2.86 -15.93
N VAL A 94 -19.18 1.66 -16.37
CA VAL A 94 -18.55 1.43 -17.67
C VAL A 94 -19.44 0.51 -18.50
N THR A 95 -19.95 1.01 -19.62
CA THR A 95 -20.73 0.22 -20.58
C THR A 95 -19.85 -0.14 -21.78
N PHE A 96 -19.66 -1.44 -22.03
CA PHE A 96 -18.92 -1.96 -23.18
C PHE A 96 -19.82 -2.00 -24.42
N LEU A 97 -19.33 -1.53 -25.56
CA LEU A 97 -20.14 -1.38 -26.78
C LEU A 97 -20.04 -2.60 -27.72
N GLU A 98 -19.03 -3.45 -27.52
CA GLU A 98 -18.75 -4.61 -28.36
C GLU A 98 -18.38 -5.81 -27.51
N LYS A 99 -18.53 -7.01 -28.10
CA LYS A 99 -18.06 -8.26 -27.51
C LYS A 99 -16.54 -8.36 -27.65
N GLY A 100 -15.85 -8.76 -26.59
CA GLY A 100 -14.41 -9.03 -26.65
C GLY A 100 -13.78 -9.25 -25.28
N ASN A 101 -12.46 -9.29 -25.24
CA ASN A 101 -11.69 -9.31 -24.01
C ASN A 101 -11.21 -7.90 -23.69
N VAL A 102 -11.46 -7.46 -22.46
CA VAL A 102 -11.07 -6.14 -21.99
C VAL A 102 -10.00 -6.25 -20.93
N LYS A 103 -9.06 -5.29 -20.95
CA LYS A 103 -8.04 -5.12 -19.92
C LYS A 103 -8.29 -3.80 -19.21
N ILE A 104 -8.60 -3.89 -17.92
CA ILE A 104 -8.86 -2.72 -17.08
C ILE A 104 -7.63 -2.51 -16.22
N TYR A 105 -7.04 -1.32 -16.37
CA TYR A 105 -5.88 -0.89 -15.63
C TYR A 105 -6.32 0.14 -14.60
N TYR A 106 -6.07 -0.13 -13.32
CA TYR A 106 -6.52 0.74 -12.23
C TYR A 106 -5.60 0.68 -11.02
N TYR A 107 -5.67 1.70 -10.17
CA TYR A 107 -5.02 1.71 -8.86
C TYR A 107 -5.97 1.12 -7.82
N ARG A 108 -5.43 0.33 -6.90
CA ARG A 108 -6.18 -0.26 -5.77
C ARG A 108 -5.90 0.48 -4.48
N PHE A 109 -6.87 0.51 -3.57
CA PHE A 109 -6.61 0.74 -2.15
C PHE A 109 -5.91 -0.49 -1.56
N LEU A 110 -5.05 -0.26 -0.58
CA LEU A 110 -4.45 -1.34 0.18
C LEU A 110 -5.46 -1.96 1.14
N LYS A 111 -5.35 -3.28 1.33
CA LYS A 111 -6.13 -4.00 2.34
C LYS A 111 -5.77 -3.46 3.72
N GLN A 112 -6.78 -3.06 4.47
CA GLN A 112 -6.60 -2.49 5.81
C GLN A 112 -6.38 -3.59 6.84
N ILE A 113 -5.49 -3.31 7.80
CA ILE A 113 -5.19 -4.18 8.93
C ILE A 113 -6.20 -3.89 10.05
N ASN A 114 -6.81 -4.91 10.62
CA ASN A 114 -7.74 -4.83 11.74
C ASN A 114 -7.28 -5.74 12.90
N SER A 115 -8.07 -5.82 13.98
CA SER A 115 -7.75 -6.67 15.15
C SER A 115 -7.59 -8.15 14.81
N ASP A 116 -8.26 -8.60 13.75
CA ASP A 116 -8.35 -10.01 13.36
C ASP A 116 -7.33 -10.35 12.26
N THR A 117 -6.56 -9.36 11.80
CA THR A 117 -5.56 -9.56 10.75
C THR A 117 -4.40 -10.35 11.31
N GLU A 118 -4.15 -11.52 10.73
CA GLU A 118 -3.07 -12.40 11.15
C GLU A 118 -1.70 -11.75 10.96
N ASP A 119 -0.78 -12.11 11.85
CA ASP A 119 0.63 -11.70 11.76
C ASP A 119 1.33 -12.18 10.48
N SER A 120 0.78 -13.20 9.82
CA SER A 120 1.21 -13.72 8.52
C SER A 120 0.87 -12.79 7.34
N PHE A 121 0.00 -11.80 7.54
CA PHE A 121 -0.42 -10.85 6.50
C PHE A 121 0.78 -10.11 5.91
N LYS A 122 0.88 -10.10 4.58
CA LYS A 122 2.00 -9.49 3.85
C LYS A 122 1.65 -8.09 3.39
N ILE A 123 2.46 -7.12 3.82
CA ILE A 123 2.45 -5.76 3.30
C ILE A 123 3.34 -5.71 2.06
N ASN A 124 2.72 -5.54 0.90
CA ASN A 124 3.38 -5.55 -0.40
C ASN A 124 3.74 -4.13 -0.84
N MET A 125 4.94 -3.70 -0.45
CA MET A 125 5.57 -2.46 -0.89
C MET A 125 7.01 -2.74 -1.34
N ASP A 126 7.65 -1.81 -2.04
CA ASP A 126 9.10 -1.92 -2.29
C ASP A 126 9.89 -1.67 -0.99
N SER A 127 11.18 -2.00 -0.98
CA SER A 127 12.00 -1.92 0.22
C SER A 127 12.15 -0.49 0.76
N GLN A 128 12.27 0.52 -0.10
CA GLN A 128 12.43 1.90 0.35
C GLN A 128 11.14 2.39 1.01
N THR A 129 10.00 2.01 0.44
CA THR A 129 8.69 2.31 1.03
C THR A 129 8.47 1.58 2.35
N LEU A 130 8.92 0.32 2.49
CA LEU A 130 8.85 -0.40 3.76
C LEU A 130 9.72 0.24 4.86
N ASP A 131 10.93 0.70 4.52
CA ASP A 131 11.78 1.41 5.46
C ASP A 131 11.08 2.71 5.92
N ALA A 132 10.50 3.48 5.00
CA ALA A 132 9.73 4.67 5.34
C ALA A 132 8.49 4.33 6.20
N LEU A 133 7.81 3.21 5.90
CA LEU A 133 6.66 2.73 6.65
C LEU A 133 7.01 2.54 8.12
N GLU A 134 8.10 1.82 8.43
CA GLU A 134 8.50 1.53 9.81
C GLU A 134 8.74 2.79 10.65
N PHE A 135 9.47 3.76 10.10
CA PHE A 135 9.70 5.05 10.77
C PHE A 135 8.41 5.87 10.93
N GLY A 136 7.52 5.83 9.94
CA GLY A 136 6.21 6.49 10.04
C GLY A 136 5.32 5.86 11.11
N VAL A 137 5.30 4.52 11.20
CA VAL A 137 4.52 3.80 12.22
C VAL A 137 5.08 4.08 13.61
N ALA A 138 6.40 4.05 13.79
CA ALA A 138 7.06 4.44 15.03
C ALA A 138 6.63 5.86 15.46
N TYR A 139 6.66 6.83 14.55
CA TYR A 139 6.17 8.18 14.80
C TYR A 139 4.70 8.21 15.23
N GLN A 140 3.81 7.53 14.49
CA GLN A 140 2.37 7.56 14.77
C GLN A 140 1.99 6.88 16.09
N VAL A 141 2.69 5.80 16.46
CA VAL A 141 2.50 5.15 17.77
C VAL A 141 2.88 6.11 18.90
N LEU A 142 3.97 6.87 18.74
CA LEU A 142 4.53 7.76 19.76
C LEU A 142 3.95 9.18 19.77
N ILE A 143 3.16 9.60 18.78
CA ILE A 143 2.77 11.01 18.58
C ILE A 143 2.07 11.66 19.79
N ASN A 144 1.35 10.85 20.58
CA ASN A 144 0.62 11.29 21.76
C ASN A 144 1.34 10.96 23.08
N ASP A 145 2.54 10.37 23.02
CA ASP A 145 3.35 10.12 24.20
C ASP A 145 4.00 11.42 24.68
N VAL A 146 3.51 11.91 25.81
CA VAL A 146 3.88 13.18 26.44
C VAL A 146 5.34 13.23 26.90
N SER A 147 6.01 12.07 26.96
CA SER A 147 7.34 11.93 27.56
C SER A 147 8.51 12.18 26.59
N SER A 148 8.27 12.29 25.28
CA SER A 148 9.32 11.95 24.33
C SER A 148 9.63 13.05 23.29
N ASN A 149 10.84 13.59 23.33
CA ASN A 149 11.47 14.23 22.15
C ASN A 149 11.64 13.23 20.98
N TYR A 150 11.40 11.94 21.22
CA TYR A 150 11.51 10.85 20.26
C TYR A 150 10.46 10.94 19.14
N GLY A 151 9.22 11.36 19.44
CA GLY A 151 8.20 11.55 18.40
C GLY A 151 8.67 12.54 17.31
N ALA A 152 9.37 13.62 17.70
CA ALA A 152 9.94 14.58 16.76
C ALA A 152 11.08 13.98 15.91
N TYR A 153 11.92 13.12 16.51
CA TYR A 153 12.98 12.40 15.79
C TYR A 153 12.42 11.46 14.72
N PHE A 154 11.48 10.57 15.10
CA PHE A 154 10.88 9.62 14.16
C PHE A 154 10.10 10.33 13.05
N LYS A 155 9.42 11.44 13.37
CA LYS A 155 8.77 12.29 12.37
C LYS A 155 9.78 12.83 11.36
N ALA A 156 10.88 13.41 11.82
CA ALA A 156 11.90 13.97 10.93
C ALA A 156 12.50 12.91 10.01
N ARG A 157 12.80 11.72 10.56
CA ARG A 157 13.35 10.61 9.78
C ARG A 157 12.34 10.04 8.78
N TYR A 158 11.07 9.91 9.18
CA TYR A 158 9.99 9.51 8.29
C TYR A 158 9.85 10.48 7.10
N GLU A 159 9.79 11.78 7.37
CA GLU A 159 9.66 12.79 6.31
C GLU A 159 10.87 12.81 5.36
N GLU A 160 12.09 12.60 5.88
CA GLU A 160 13.30 12.47 5.05
C GLU A 160 13.18 11.29 4.09
N LEU A 161 12.84 10.09 4.60
CA LEU A 161 12.70 8.88 3.79
C LEU A 161 11.56 9.00 2.79
N LYS A 162 10.40 9.51 3.22
CA LYS A 162 9.22 9.73 2.37
C LYS A 162 9.53 10.66 1.20
N ASN A 163 10.24 11.76 1.44
CA ASN A 163 10.64 12.70 0.40
C ASN A 163 11.70 12.13 -0.55
N GLY A 164 12.42 11.09 -0.13
CA GLY A 164 13.41 10.38 -0.94
C GLY A 164 12.84 9.22 -1.78
N LEU A 165 11.54 8.89 -1.66
CA LEU A 165 10.93 7.81 -2.42
C LEU A 165 10.92 8.14 -3.92
N ASP A 166 11.44 7.22 -4.74
CA ASP A 166 11.31 7.31 -6.20
C ASP A 166 10.14 6.45 -6.70
N PRO A 167 9.01 7.06 -7.11
CA PRO A 167 7.85 6.33 -7.60
C PRO A 167 8.10 5.62 -8.95
N ARG A 168 9.24 5.87 -9.60
CA ARG A 168 9.64 5.24 -10.87
C ARG A 168 10.51 4.00 -10.68
N SER A 169 10.93 3.69 -9.46
CA SER A 169 11.85 2.56 -9.18
C SER A 169 11.36 1.21 -9.70
N THR A 170 10.04 1.07 -9.92
CA THR A 170 9.37 -0.12 -10.47
C THR A 170 9.07 -0.06 -11.97
N GLN A 171 9.31 1.07 -12.64
CA GLN A 171 9.32 1.11 -14.10
C GLN A 171 10.64 0.49 -14.56
N GLY A 172 10.59 -0.79 -14.94
CA GLY A 172 11.76 -1.56 -15.35
C GLY A 172 12.66 -0.82 -16.34
N THR A 173 13.96 -0.98 -16.19
CA THR A 173 14.96 -0.42 -17.10
C THR A 173 14.77 -1.04 -18.49
N PHE A 174 14.41 -0.23 -19.49
CA PHE A 174 14.39 -0.69 -20.87
C PHE A 174 15.84 -0.82 -21.36
N TYR A 175 16.32 -2.05 -21.53
CA TYR A 175 17.52 -2.33 -22.31
C TYR A 175 17.13 -2.37 -23.79
N ILE A 176 17.63 -1.42 -24.58
CA ILE A 176 17.60 -1.51 -26.04
C ILE A 176 18.85 -2.29 -26.45
N GLU A 177 18.73 -3.60 -26.58
CA GLU A 177 19.69 -4.42 -27.34
C GLU A 177 19.18 -4.52 -28.78
N ASP A 178 19.53 -3.53 -29.60
CA ASP A 178 19.82 -3.78 -31.02
C ASP A 178 20.61 -2.59 -31.59
N GLY A 179 21.94 -2.69 -31.51
CA GLY A 179 22.82 -1.91 -32.37
C GLY A 179 22.90 -2.66 -33.69
N VAL A 180 22.30 -2.08 -34.74
CA VAL A 180 22.39 -2.59 -36.11
C VAL A 180 23.87 -2.63 -36.52
N ASP A 181 24.38 -3.82 -36.88
CA ASP A 181 25.66 -3.99 -37.60
C ASP A 181 25.56 -3.43 -39.03
#